data_AF-A0A699QQB7-F1
#
_entry.id   AF-A0A699QQB7-F1
#
_cell.length_a   1.000
_cell.length_b   1.000
_cell.length_c   1.000
_cell.angle_alpha   90.00
_cell.angle_beta   90.00
_cell.angle_gamma   90.00
#
_symmetry.space_group_name_H-M   'P 1'
#
loop_
_entity.id
_entity.type
_entity.pdbx_description
1 polymer ?
#
loop_
_entity_poly.entity_id
_entity_poly.type
_entity_poly.pdbx_seq_one_letter_code
_entity_poly.pdbx_strand_id
1 'polypeptide(L)'
;MDDLRLTLQTLPPDDRRDLAQFIQWQRRKATGRQDLRLLDLLFNPKEYKTEELIKKLYPEEPNPVAYYALRKRLLKYLTDFLLLRQRQHDATAATSVRGQLTLAQYLFGAGVPRLAWNLLRKAEKLAQDNEQYEPLNAVYNLQIQYANSPYAEPLDTIIERHRRNKKAADEEERAAIADSLLRQRLRQARQHGRGAVPADEILRNILVEYDLQEAFARSPSLLCRL
;
A
#
# COMPACT_ATOMS: atom_id res chain seq x y z
N MET A 1 29.80 12.70 -0.06
CA MET A 1 28.47 12.82 0.54
C MET A 1 27.64 11.67 0.01
N ASP A 2 26.98 10.93 0.88
CA ASP A 2 26.29 9.69 0.53
C ASP A 2 24.80 9.97 0.19
N ASP A 3 24.41 9.86 -1.07
CA ASP A 3 23.05 10.17 -1.56
C ASP A 3 21.96 9.32 -0.87
N LEU A 4 22.28 8.08 -0.49
CA LEU A 4 21.37 7.21 0.25
C LEU A 4 21.15 7.71 1.67
N ARG A 5 22.18 8.26 2.30
CA ARG A 5 22.08 8.84 3.64
C ARG A 5 21.28 10.13 3.61
N LEU A 6 21.55 11.00 2.63
CA LEU A 6 20.83 12.26 2.45
C LEU A 6 19.32 12.02 2.27
N THR A 7 18.96 11.09 1.39
CA THR A 7 17.55 10.71 1.16
C THR A 7 16.90 10.14 2.42
N LEU A 8 17.57 9.27 3.19
CA LEU A 8 17.05 8.78 4.46
C LEU A 8 16.86 9.90 5.51
N GLN A 9 17.75 10.89 5.55
CA GLN A 9 17.64 12.02 6.46
C GLN A 9 16.49 12.97 6.12
N THR A 10 16.03 13.03 4.87
CA THR A 10 14.83 13.81 4.50
C THR A 10 13.53 13.24 5.04
N LEU A 11 13.51 11.97 5.48
CA LEU A 11 12.31 11.35 6.03
C LEU A 11 11.93 11.97 7.39
N PRO A 12 10.63 12.25 7.63
CA PRO A 12 10.11 12.59 8.95
C PRO A 12 10.40 11.51 10.00
N PRO A 13 10.47 11.87 11.29
CA PRO A 13 10.81 10.91 12.35
C PRO A 13 9.85 9.72 12.45
N ASP A 14 8.57 9.90 12.11
CA ASP A 14 7.57 8.82 12.10
C ASP A 14 7.83 7.85 10.93
N ASP A 15 8.11 8.38 9.74
CA ASP A 15 8.39 7.62 8.53
C ASP A 15 9.66 6.77 8.66
N ARG A 16 10.64 7.23 9.43
CA ARG A 16 11.86 6.46 9.73
C ARG A 16 11.53 5.20 10.54
N ARG A 17 10.60 5.30 11.49
CA ARG A 17 10.15 4.16 12.31
C ARG A 17 9.35 3.18 11.47
N ASP A 18 8.49 3.68 10.61
CA ASP A 18 7.67 2.86 9.72
C ASP A 18 8.52 2.14 8.67
N LEU A 19 9.53 2.80 8.10
CA LEU A 19 10.49 2.19 7.17
C LEU A 19 11.26 1.03 7.83
N ALA A 20 11.70 1.21 9.09
CA ALA A 20 12.40 0.16 9.83
C ALA A 20 11.49 -1.07 10.06
N GLN A 21 10.22 -0.85 10.39
CA GLN A 21 9.23 -1.92 10.53
C GLN A 21 8.94 -2.60 9.19
N PHE A 22 8.81 -1.83 8.11
CA PHE A 22 8.59 -2.33 6.76
C PHE A 22 9.72 -3.27 6.31
N ILE A 23 10.99 -2.88 6.51
CA ILE A 23 12.16 -3.71 6.21
C ILE A 23 12.15 -4.99 7.04
N GLN A 24 11.71 -4.90 8.29
CA GLN A 24 11.61 -6.06 9.19
C GLN A 24 10.55 -7.07 8.74
N TRP A 25 9.45 -6.62 8.12
CA TRP A 25 8.36 -7.50 7.66
C TRP A 25 8.62 -8.18 6.31
N GLN A 26 9.49 -7.63 5.46
CA GLN A 26 9.75 -8.13 4.11
C GLN A 26 10.48 -9.50 4.00
N ARG A 27 10.93 -10.17 5.08
CA ARG A 27 11.65 -11.48 4.98
C ARG A 27 11.34 -12.53 6.04
N ARG A 28 11.06 -13.76 5.56
CA ARG A 28 10.89 -15.03 6.29
C ARG A 28 12.17 -15.84 6.61
N LYS A 29 13.39 -15.38 6.26
CA LYS A 29 14.65 -16.16 6.55
C LYS A 29 15.70 -15.33 7.28
N ALA A 30 16.26 -15.95 8.32
CA ALA A 30 17.14 -15.41 9.37
C ALA A 30 18.52 -14.87 8.93
N THR A 31 18.83 -14.78 7.64
CA THR A 31 20.14 -14.33 7.15
C THR A 31 20.09 -12.85 6.77
N GLY A 32 20.28 -11.98 7.78
CA GLY A 32 20.71 -10.60 7.52
C GLY A 32 20.00 -9.50 8.32
N ARG A 33 20.14 -9.49 9.66
CA ARG A 33 19.91 -8.29 10.50
C ARG A 33 20.78 -7.08 10.10
N GLN A 34 21.66 -7.25 9.12
CA GLN A 34 22.57 -6.23 8.63
C GLN A 34 21.85 -5.10 7.89
N ASP A 35 20.66 -5.32 7.31
CA ASP A 35 19.88 -4.24 6.66
C ASP A 35 19.44 -3.19 7.68
N LEU A 36 18.87 -3.66 8.80
CA LEU A 36 18.47 -2.80 9.91
C LEU A 36 19.68 -2.18 10.58
N ARG A 37 20.77 -2.93 10.77
CA ARG A 37 22.02 -2.35 11.29
C ARG A 37 22.59 -1.27 10.38
N LEU A 38 22.55 -1.46 9.05
CA LEU A 38 22.98 -0.43 8.10
C LEU A 38 22.05 0.78 8.17
N LEU A 39 20.73 0.57 8.24
CA LEU A 39 19.74 1.63 8.41
C LEU A 39 20.02 2.45 9.70
N ASP A 40 20.24 1.78 10.83
CA ASP A 40 20.56 2.42 12.12
C ASP A 40 21.86 3.22 12.06
N LEU A 41 22.88 2.68 11.38
CA LEU A 41 24.15 3.37 11.17
C LEU A 41 24.00 4.61 10.28
N LEU A 42 23.12 4.56 9.28
CA LEU A 42 22.85 5.68 8.36
C LEU A 42 21.99 6.77 9.01
N PHE A 43 21.07 6.41 9.91
CA PHE A 43 20.30 7.35 10.72
C PHE A 43 21.10 7.99 11.86
N ASN A 44 22.26 7.44 12.20
CA ASN A 44 23.09 7.99 13.26
C ASN A 44 23.57 9.42 12.88
N PRO A 45 23.50 10.39 13.82
CA PRO A 45 24.02 11.74 13.58
C PRO A 45 25.52 11.74 13.23
N LYS A 46 26.28 10.78 13.77
CA LYS A 46 27.69 10.63 13.43
C LYS A 46 27.85 10.07 12.01
N GLU A 47 28.53 10.82 11.16
CA GLU A 47 28.94 10.35 9.84
C GLU A 47 30.05 9.33 9.96
N TYR A 48 29.85 8.17 9.34
CA TYR A 48 30.85 7.11 9.22
C TYR A 48 31.34 7.04 7.80
N LYS A 49 32.65 6.87 7.60
CA LYS A 49 33.21 6.59 6.27
C LYS A 49 32.82 5.17 5.83
N THR A 50 32.82 4.92 4.52
CA THR A 50 32.49 3.60 3.95
C THR A 50 33.29 2.46 4.58
N GLU A 51 34.59 2.66 4.81
CA GLU A 51 35.47 1.68 5.45
C GLU A 51 35.05 1.38 6.91
N GLU A 52 34.60 2.40 7.64
CA GLU A 52 34.11 2.26 9.02
C GLU A 52 32.75 1.54 9.06
N LEU A 53 31.88 1.82 8.09
CA LEU A 53 30.60 1.12 7.94
C LEU A 53 30.80 -0.37 7.63
N ILE A 54 31.73 -0.70 6.73
CA ILE A 54 32.07 -2.09 6.39
C ILE A 54 32.61 -2.82 7.63
N LYS A 55 33.55 -2.21 8.36
CA LYS A 55 34.11 -2.79 9.61
C LYS A 55 33.05 -2.98 10.69
N LYS A 56 32.09 -2.06 10.83
CA LYS A 56 31.00 -2.19 11.81
C LYS A 56 29.96 -3.25 11.43
N LEU A 57 29.73 -3.47 10.14
CA LEU A 57 28.77 -4.45 9.66
C LEU A 57 29.35 -5.86 9.61
N TYR A 58 30.64 -5.98 9.30
CA TYR A 58 31.38 -7.23 9.17
C TYR A 58 32.70 -7.15 9.96
N PRO A 59 32.65 -7.32 11.30
CA PRO A 59 33.83 -7.18 12.15
C PRO A 59 34.85 -8.32 11.99
N GLU A 60 34.38 -9.53 11.67
CA GLU A 60 35.23 -10.72 11.49
C GLU A 60 35.98 -10.70 10.15
N GLU A 61 35.30 -10.33 9.07
CA GLU A 61 35.88 -10.29 7.73
C GLU A 61 35.26 -9.13 6.91
N PRO A 62 36.02 -8.05 6.62
CA PRO A 62 35.49 -6.90 5.92
C PRO A 62 35.09 -7.27 4.48
N ASN A 63 33.79 -7.26 4.19
CA ASN A 63 33.25 -7.65 2.90
C ASN A 63 32.60 -6.46 2.16
N PRO A 64 33.34 -5.77 1.26
CA PRO A 64 32.81 -4.63 0.50
C PRO A 64 31.71 -5.03 -0.49
N VAL A 65 31.78 -6.23 -1.07
CA VAL A 65 30.78 -6.74 -2.03
C VAL A 65 29.42 -6.91 -1.33
N ALA A 66 29.43 -7.51 -0.15
CA ALA A 66 28.23 -7.69 0.66
C ALA A 66 27.63 -6.34 1.09
N TYR A 67 28.47 -5.35 1.42
CA TYR A 67 28.03 -3.99 1.74
C TYR A 67 27.31 -3.29 0.58
N TYR A 68 27.86 -3.33 -0.65
CA TYR A 68 27.21 -2.71 -1.81
C TYR A 68 25.91 -3.41 -2.18
N ALA A 69 25.84 -4.74 -2.05
CA ALA A 69 24.60 -5.50 -2.22
C ALA A 69 23.52 -5.07 -1.18
N LEU A 70 23.95 -4.84 0.07
CA LEU A 70 23.10 -4.35 1.15
C LEU A 70 22.52 -2.97 0.86
N ARG A 71 23.36 -2.04 0.37
CA ARG A 71 22.92 -0.69 -0.03
C ARG A 71 21.90 -0.74 -1.17
N LYS A 72 22.15 -1.56 -2.19
CA LYS A 72 21.22 -1.72 -3.32
C LYS A 72 19.87 -2.27 -2.84
N ARG A 73 19.90 -3.20 -1.89
CA ARG A 73 18.69 -3.76 -1.26
C ARG A 73 17.96 -2.72 -0.40
N LEU A 74 18.69 -1.93 0.38
CA LEU A 74 18.12 -0.86 1.21
C LEU A 74 17.46 0.23 0.36
N LEU A 75 18.10 0.62 -0.75
CA LEU A 75 17.52 1.56 -1.71
C LEU A 75 16.21 1.01 -2.30
N LYS A 76 16.18 -0.28 -2.66
CA LYS A 76 14.96 -0.94 -3.13
C LYS A 76 13.84 -0.86 -2.08
N TYR A 77 14.13 -1.19 -0.82
CA TYR A 77 13.15 -1.09 0.27
C TYR A 77 12.67 0.34 0.51
N LEU A 78 13.57 1.33 0.41
CA LEU A 78 13.20 2.75 0.51
C LEU A 78 12.24 3.14 -0.62
N THR A 79 12.53 2.76 -1.86
CA THR A 79 11.64 3.03 -2.99
C THR A 79 10.28 2.37 -2.82
N ASP A 80 10.26 1.09 -2.41
CA ASP A 80 9.01 0.34 -2.18
C ASP A 80 8.18 0.98 -1.05
N PHE A 81 8.83 1.44 0.03
CA PHE A 81 8.20 2.15 1.15
C PHE A 81 7.64 3.52 0.74
N LEU A 82 8.38 4.30 -0.05
CA LEU A 82 7.92 5.60 -0.53
C LEU A 82 6.73 5.46 -1.49
N LEU A 83 6.75 4.45 -2.36
CA LEU A 83 5.61 4.12 -3.22
C LEU A 83 4.37 3.73 -2.39
N LEU A 84 4.56 2.98 -1.28
CA LEU A 84 3.49 2.64 -0.34
C LEU A 84 2.91 3.88 0.34
N ARG A 85 3.76 4.78 0.82
CA ARG A 85 3.38 6.06 1.45
C ARG A 85 2.65 6.99 0.48
N GLN A 86 3.05 7.02 -0.79
CA GLN A 86 2.37 7.80 -1.82
C GLN A 86 0.93 7.32 -2.06
N ARG A 87 0.66 6.01 -1.97
CA ARG A 87 -0.72 5.48 -1.99
C ARG A 87 -1.49 5.86 -0.71
N GLN A 88 -0.86 5.97 0.45
CA GLN A 88 -1.57 6.44 1.65
C GLN A 88 -1.98 7.93 1.57
N HIS A 89 -1.32 8.73 0.72
CA HIS A 89 -1.78 10.07 0.33
C HIS A 89 -3.08 10.08 -0.49
N ASP A 90 -3.62 8.91 -0.88
CA ASP A 90 -4.91 8.71 -1.57
C ASP A 90 -6.13 9.26 -0.81
N ALA A 91 -6.01 9.61 0.48
CA ALA A 91 -7.05 10.37 1.18
C ALA A 91 -7.40 11.71 0.45
N THR A 92 -6.46 12.28 -0.30
CA THR A 92 -6.69 13.42 -1.19
C THR A 92 -7.37 13.02 -2.51
N ALA A 93 -7.03 11.86 -3.07
CA ALA A 93 -7.64 11.32 -4.28
C ALA A 93 -9.12 11.00 -4.06
N ALA A 94 -9.47 10.34 -2.95
CA ALA A 94 -10.86 10.08 -2.55
C ALA A 94 -11.67 11.39 -2.44
N THR A 95 -11.06 12.42 -1.85
CA THR A 95 -11.68 13.76 -1.73
C THR A 95 -11.87 14.41 -3.10
N SER A 96 -10.89 14.30 -4.00
CA SER A 96 -10.98 14.81 -5.36
C SER A 96 -12.05 14.09 -6.19
N VAL A 97 -12.14 12.76 -6.09
CA VAL A 97 -13.19 11.95 -6.74
C VAL A 97 -14.57 12.38 -6.23
N ARG A 98 -14.74 12.52 -4.90
CA ARG A 98 -16.01 13.01 -4.31
C ARG A 98 -16.35 14.41 -4.78
N GLY A 99 -15.37 15.33 -4.84
CA GLY A 99 -15.58 16.68 -5.35
C GLY A 99 -16.04 16.70 -6.81
N GLN A 100 -15.43 15.89 -7.67
CA GLN A 100 -15.84 15.73 -9.07
C GLN A 100 -17.25 15.12 -9.19
N LEU A 101 -17.59 14.17 -8.31
CA LEU A 101 -18.92 13.55 -8.25
C LEU A 101 -20.00 14.57 -7.85
N THR A 102 -19.77 15.38 -6.82
CA THR A 102 -20.68 16.46 -6.42
C THR A 102 -20.88 17.48 -7.54
N LEU A 103 -19.80 17.87 -8.23
CA LEU A 103 -19.87 18.78 -9.36
C LEU A 103 -20.67 18.18 -10.53
N ALA A 104 -20.48 16.89 -10.82
CA ALA A 104 -21.23 16.19 -11.85
C ALA A 104 -22.75 16.14 -11.52
N GLN A 105 -23.12 15.84 -10.27
CA GLN A 105 -24.51 15.86 -9.81
C GLN A 105 -25.15 17.24 -10.02
N TYR A 106 -24.45 18.30 -9.65
CA TYR A 106 -24.90 19.67 -9.86
C TYR A 106 -25.13 19.96 -11.36
N LEU A 107 -24.19 19.56 -12.22
CA LEU A 107 -24.29 19.81 -13.67
C LEU A 107 -25.40 19.01 -14.35
N PHE A 108 -25.70 17.80 -13.87
CA PHE A 108 -26.89 17.08 -14.33
C PHE A 108 -28.17 17.82 -13.94
N GLY A 109 -28.28 18.31 -12.70
CA GLY A 109 -29.41 19.12 -12.25
C GLY A 109 -29.55 20.45 -13.01
N ALA A 110 -28.42 21.04 -13.43
CA ALA A 110 -28.38 22.25 -14.24
C ALA A 110 -28.65 22.02 -15.75
N GLY A 111 -28.91 20.78 -16.18
CA GLY A 111 -29.19 20.48 -17.59
C GLY A 111 -27.97 20.53 -18.50
N VAL A 112 -26.75 20.35 -17.97
CA VAL A 112 -25.49 20.33 -18.73
C VAL A 112 -24.87 18.92 -18.75
N PRO A 113 -25.56 17.91 -19.33
CA PRO A 113 -25.15 16.50 -19.21
C PRO A 113 -23.81 16.20 -19.88
N ARG A 114 -23.45 16.89 -20.98
CA ARG A 114 -22.16 16.69 -21.66
C ARG A 114 -20.97 16.95 -20.74
N LEU A 115 -21.02 18.04 -19.97
CA LEU A 115 -19.94 18.41 -19.05
C LEU A 115 -19.93 17.50 -17.82
N ALA A 116 -21.12 17.15 -17.30
CA ALA A 116 -21.26 16.20 -16.20
C ALA A 116 -20.63 14.84 -16.54
N TRP A 117 -20.89 14.30 -17.72
CA TRP A 117 -20.30 13.04 -18.19
C TRP A 117 -18.76 13.12 -18.33
N ASN A 118 -18.22 14.25 -18.79
CA ASN A 118 -16.77 14.43 -18.83
C ASN A 118 -16.13 14.41 -17.44
N LEU A 119 -16.81 14.93 -16.42
CA LEU A 119 -16.35 14.85 -15.03
C LEU A 119 -16.47 13.43 -14.48
N LEU A 120 -17.56 12.70 -14.79
CA LEU A 120 -17.69 11.30 -14.38
C LEU A 120 -16.57 10.43 -14.94
N ARG A 121 -16.16 10.60 -16.19
CA ARG A 121 -15.03 9.86 -16.78
C ARG A 121 -13.71 10.19 -16.10
N LYS A 122 -13.49 11.46 -15.73
CA LYS A 122 -12.30 11.87 -14.96
C LYS A 122 -12.31 11.27 -13.56
N ALA A 123 -13.46 11.28 -12.89
CA ALA A 123 -13.63 10.72 -11.56
C ALA A 123 -13.44 9.20 -11.57
N GLU A 124 -13.99 8.52 -12.58
CA GLU A 124 -13.80 7.08 -12.79
C GLU A 124 -12.32 6.75 -12.96
N LYS A 125 -11.63 7.41 -13.89
CA LYS A 125 -10.21 7.18 -14.13
C LYS A 125 -9.36 7.45 -12.89
N LEU A 126 -9.59 8.59 -12.23
CA LEU A 126 -8.86 8.95 -11.00
C LEU A 126 -9.10 7.91 -9.90
N ALA A 127 -10.32 7.41 -9.75
CA ALA A 127 -10.63 6.42 -8.74
C ALA A 127 -10.06 5.03 -9.09
N GLN A 128 -10.04 4.64 -10.37
CA GLN A 128 -9.39 3.41 -10.83
C GLN A 128 -7.87 3.46 -10.62
N ASP A 129 -7.23 4.56 -11.04
CA ASP A 129 -5.77 4.75 -10.96
C ASP A 129 -5.26 4.73 -9.50
N ASN A 130 -6.11 5.13 -8.54
CA ASN A 130 -5.77 5.19 -7.11
C ASN A 130 -6.51 4.14 -6.26
N GLU A 131 -7.05 3.06 -6.88
CA GLU A 131 -7.71 1.95 -6.17
C GLU A 131 -8.83 2.42 -5.19
N GLN A 132 -9.52 3.53 -5.50
CA GLN A 132 -10.57 4.13 -4.66
C GLN A 132 -11.93 3.46 -4.92
N TYR A 133 -12.07 2.21 -4.50
CA TYR A 133 -13.23 1.37 -4.84
C TYR A 133 -14.58 1.93 -4.35
N GLU A 134 -14.63 2.48 -3.13
CA GLU A 134 -15.85 3.06 -2.56
C GLU A 134 -16.31 4.34 -3.29
N PRO A 135 -15.46 5.38 -3.46
CA PRO A 135 -15.78 6.51 -4.32
C PRO A 135 -16.14 6.11 -5.76
N LEU A 136 -15.46 5.09 -6.31
CA LEU A 136 -15.73 4.59 -7.66
C LEU A 136 -17.11 3.93 -7.78
N ASN A 137 -17.59 3.22 -6.74
CA ASN A 137 -18.97 2.71 -6.69
C ASN A 137 -19.99 3.85 -6.82
N ALA A 138 -19.76 4.96 -6.11
CA ALA A 138 -20.64 6.13 -6.20
C ALA A 138 -20.63 6.75 -7.61
N VAL A 139 -19.48 6.80 -8.28
CA VAL A 139 -19.37 7.27 -9.68
C VAL A 139 -20.20 6.39 -10.60
N TYR A 140 -20.08 5.06 -10.51
CA TYR A 140 -20.86 4.15 -11.34
C TYR A 140 -22.36 4.24 -11.09
N ASN A 141 -22.79 4.36 -9.83
CA ASN A 141 -24.21 4.54 -9.51
C ASN A 141 -24.79 5.78 -10.20
N LEU A 142 -24.02 6.87 -10.23
CA LEU A 142 -24.42 8.10 -10.89
C LEU A 142 -24.39 7.97 -12.42
N GLN A 143 -23.40 7.28 -12.98
CA GLN A 143 -23.37 6.94 -14.41
C GLN A 143 -24.60 6.11 -14.82
N ILE A 144 -24.98 5.10 -14.03
CA ILE A 144 -26.17 4.26 -14.26
C ILE A 144 -27.44 5.11 -14.20
N GLN A 145 -27.58 5.97 -13.20
CA GLN A 145 -28.74 6.87 -13.06
C GLN A 145 -28.96 7.74 -14.29
N TYR A 146 -27.89 8.21 -14.93
CA TYR A 146 -27.94 9.11 -16.09
C TYR A 146 -27.64 8.41 -17.42
N ALA A 147 -27.68 7.07 -17.48
CA ALA A 147 -27.29 6.29 -18.65
C ALA A 147 -28.17 6.52 -19.89
N ASN A 148 -29.37 7.09 -19.72
CA ASN A 148 -30.26 7.48 -20.83
C ASN A 148 -29.81 8.77 -21.55
N SER A 149 -28.74 9.43 -21.08
CA SER A 149 -28.19 10.62 -21.71
C SER A 149 -27.54 10.29 -23.06
N PRO A 150 -27.64 11.16 -24.09
CA PRO A 150 -26.98 10.96 -25.38
C PRO A 150 -25.45 10.96 -25.30
N TYR A 151 -24.89 11.44 -24.18
CA TYR A 151 -23.45 11.46 -23.92
C TYR A 151 -22.95 10.28 -23.08
N ALA A 152 -23.87 9.41 -22.64
CA ALA A 152 -23.57 8.25 -21.83
C ALA A 152 -22.88 7.15 -22.64
N GLU A 153 -22.10 6.32 -21.94
CA GLU A 153 -21.65 5.05 -22.47
C GLU A 153 -22.77 4.01 -22.38
N PRO A 154 -22.73 2.92 -23.17
CA PRO A 154 -23.77 1.90 -23.12
C PRO A 154 -23.95 1.35 -21.70
N LEU A 155 -25.20 1.31 -21.23
CA LEU A 155 -25.52 0.95 -19.84
C LEU A 155 -24.90 -0.40 -19.43
N ASP A 156 -24.92 -1.40 -20.32
CA ASP A 156 -24.34 -2.72 -20.05
C ASP A 156 -22.85 -2.64 -19.71
N THR A 157 -22.09 -1.77 -20.40
CA THR A 157 -20.65 -1.58 -20.13
C THR A 157 -20.39 -0.93 -18.78
N ILE A 158 -21.27 -0.03 -18.34
CA ILE A 158 -21.19 0.61 -17.02
C ILE A 158 -21.52 -0.42 -15.94
N ILE A 159 -22.56 -1.25 -16.15
CA ILE A 159 -22.95 -2.31 -15.23
C ILE A 159 -21.83 -3.36 -15.08
N GLU A 160 -21.17 -3.75 -16.16
CA GLU A 160 -20.04 -4.68 -16.09
C GLU A 160 -18.88 -4.13 -15.26
N ARG A 161 -18.49 -2.87 -15.50
CA ARG A 161 -17.44 -2.20 -14.73
C ARG A 161 -17.83 -2.05 -13.25
N HIS A 162 -19.07 -1.67 -12.97
CA HIS A 162 -19.61 -1.59 -11.63
C HIS A 162 -19.53 -2.94 -10.91
N ARG A 163 -19.91 -4.04 -11.57
CA ARG A 163 -19.82 -5.40 -11.00
C ARG A 163 -18.38 -5.81 -10.71
N ARG A 164 -17.42 -5.47 -11.58
CA ARG A 164 -15.99 -5.72 -11.34
C ARG A 164 -15.49 -4.93 -10.13
N ASN A 165 -15.85 -3.64 -10.04
CA ASN A 165 -15.48 -2.80 -8.91
C ASN A 165 -16.10 -3.28 -7.60
N LYS A 166 -17.36 -3.74 -7.61
CA LYS A 166 -18.00 -4.32 -6.43
C LYS A 166 -17.26 -5.54 -5.89
N LYS A 167 -16.78 -6.42 -6.77
CA LYS A 167 -15.95 -7.57 -6.37
C LYS A 167 -14.62 -7.11 -5.77
N ALA A 168 -13.96 -6.13 -6.39
CA ALA A 168 -12.70 -5.59 -5.87
C ALA A 168 -12.88 -4.88 -4.52
N ALA A 169 -13.97 -4.11 -4.36
CA ALA A 169 -14.32 -3.45 -3.09
C ALA A 169 -14.57 -4.46 -1.97
N ASP A 170 -15.30 -5.53 -2.25
CA ASP A 170 -15.57 -6.61 -1.30
C ASP A 170 -14.28 -7.37 -0.92
N GLU A 171 -13.41 -7.63 -1.89
CA GLU A 171 -12.08 -8.21 -1.64
C GLU A 171 -11.21 -7.29 -0.77
N GLU A 172 -11.23 -5.98 -1.03
CA GLU A 172 -10.52 -4.96 -0.24
C GLU A 172 -11.04 -4.90 1.21
N GLU A 173 -12.36 -4.91 1.39
CA GLU A 173 -13.00 -4.89 2.71
C GLU A 173 -12.64 -6.16 3.51
N ARG A 174 -12.73 -7.33 2.88
CA ARG A 174 -12.32 -8.61 3.49
C ARG A 174 -10.84 -8.59 3.88
N ALA A 175 -9.98 -8.04 3.03
CA ALA A 175 -8.55 -7.89 3.33
C ALA A 175 -8.29 -6.97 4.53
N ALA A 176 -9.01 -5.86 4.65
CA ALA A 176 -8.89 -4.93 5.78
C ALA A 176 -9.35 -5.56 7.11
N ILE A 177 -10.42 -6.34 7.08
CA ILE A 177 -10.90 -7.10 8.25
C ILE A 177 -9.88 -8.19 8.64
N ALA A 178 -9.37 -8.94 7.66
CA ALA A 178 -8.36 -9.96 7.85
C ALA A 178 -7.08 -9.40 8.50
N ASP A 179 -6.60 -8.23 8.06
CA ASP A 179 -5.46 -7.54 8.68
C ASP A 179 -5.73 -7.17 10.14
N SER A 180 -6.88 -6.56 10.41
CA SER A 180 -7.27 -6.16 11.77
C SER A 180 -7.29 -7.36 12.73
N LEU A 181 -7.85 -8.49 12.25
CA LEU A 181 -7.88 -9.75 13.01
C LEU A 181 -6.50 -10.37 13.16
N LEU A 182 -5.66 -10.33 12.13
CA LEU A 182 -4.29 -10.81 12.20
C LEU A 182 -3.51 -10.05 13.26
N ARG A 183 -3.56 -8.71 13.24
CA ARG A 183 -2.91 -7.86 14.24
C ARG A 183 -3.42 -8.18 15.65
N GLN A 184 -4.72 -8.37 15.82
CA GLN A 184 -5.30 -8.74 17.10
C GLN A 184 -4.81 -10.11 17.58
N ARG A 185 -4.90 -11.16 16.75
CA ARG A 185 -4.49 -12.53 17.08
C ARG A 185 -2.97 -12.61 17.35
N LEU A 186 -2.15 -11.88 16.59
CA LEU A 186 -0.71 -11.78 16.84
C LEU A 186 -0.37 -11.07 18.15
N ARG A 187 -1.10 -9.99 18.51
CA ARG A 187 -0.93 -9.33 19.82
C ARG A 187 -1.27 -10.29 20.97
N GLN A 188 -2.37 -11.03 20.85
CA GLN A 188 -2.79 -12.03 21.85
C GLN A 188 -1.77 -13.17 21.98
N ALA A 189 -1.27 -13.69 20.85
CA ALA A 189 -0.22 -14.72 20.83
C ALA A 189 1.07 -14.27 21.53
N ARG A 190 1.47 -13.00 21.36
CA ARG A 190 2.64 -12.42 22.04
C ARG A 190 2.44 -12.28 23.56
N GLN A 191 1.21 -12.06 24.02
CA GLN A 191 0.88 -11.93 25.44
C GLN A 191 0.87 -13.28 26.19
N HIS A 192 0.59 -14.39 25.50
CA HIS A 192 0.36 -15.68 26.16
C HIS A 192 1.61 -16.55 26.38
N GLY A 193 2.70 -16.37 25.64
CA GLY A 193 4.01 -17.02 25.89
C GLY A 193 4.04 -18.57 25.83
N ARG A 194 5.02 -19.13 25.10
CA ARG A 194 5.36 -20.58 24.94
C ARG A 194 4.25 -21.59 24.54
N GLY A 195 2.97 -21.25 24.57
CA GLY A 195 1.85 -22.06 24.06
C GLY A 195 1.06 -21.43 22.89
N ALA A 196 1.61 -20.37 22.29
CA ALA A 196 0.92 -19.60 21.25
C ALA A 196 0.99 -20.29 19.88
N VAL A 197 -0.14 -20.28 19.16
CA VAL A 197 -0.26 -20.76 17.78
C VAL A 197 0.78 -20.07 16.90
N PRO A 198 1.51 -20.81 16.04
CA PRO A 198 2.48 -20.22 15.10
C PRO A 198 1.83 -19.13 14.24
N ALA A 199 2.54 -18.01 14.06
CA ALA A 199 2.04 -16.90 13.25
C ALA A 199 1.64 -17.30 11.81
N ASP A 200 2.35 -18.27 11.23
CA ASP A 200 2.04 -18.81 9.90
C ASP A 200 0.70 -19.57 9.85
N GLU A 201 0.30 -20.19 10.96
CA GLU A 201 -0.96 -20.92 11.08
C GLU A 201 -2.13 -19.95 11.31
N ILE A 202 -1.92 -18.91 12.13
CA ILE A 202 -2.89 -17.80 12.28
C ILE A 202 -3.16 -17.14 10.93
N LEU A 203 -2.11 -16.85 10.16
CA LEU A 203 -2.23 -16.25 8.83
C LEU A 203 -2.99 -17.16 7.86
N ARG A 204 -2.64 -18.45 7.77
CA ARG A 204 -3.33 -19.40 6.90
C ARG A 204 -4.81 -19.51 7.24
N ASN A 205 -5.15 -19.60 8.53
CA ASN A 205 -6.53 -19.70 8.97
C ASN A 205 -7.34 -18.46 8.56
N ILE A 206 -6.79 -17.25 8.74
CA ILE A 206 -7.46 -16.01 8.32
C ILE A 206 -7.64 -15.95 6.80
N LEU A 207 -6.62 -16.33 6.02
CA LEU A 207 -6.72 -16.31 4.55
C LEU A 207 -7.78 -17.28 4.02
N VAL A 208 -7.98 -18.43 4.68
CA VAL A 208 -9.05 -19.40 4.37
C VAL A 208 -10.40 -18.84 4.82
N GLU A 209 -10.49 -18.35 6.05
CA GLU A 209 -11.71 -17.84 6.69
C GLU A 209 -12.34 -16.69 5.90
N TYR A 210 -11.51 -15.83 5.28
CA TYR A 210 -11.95 -14.67 4.51
C TYR A 210 -11.91 -14.85 2.99
N ASP A 211 -11.63 -16.06 2.50
CA ASP A 211 -11.55 -16.38 1.07
C ASP A 211 -10.61 -15.42 0.29
N LEU A 212 -9.43 -15.19 0.86
CA LEU A 212 -8.41 -14.28 0.31
C LEU A 212 -7.26 -15.06 -0.36
N GLN A 213 -7.40 -16.36 -0.56
CA GLN A 213 -6.33 -17.21 -1.08
C GLN A 213 -5.93 -16.85 -2.51
N GLU A 214 -6.92 -16.63 -3.39
CA GLU A 214 -6.68 -16.22 -4.77
C GLU A 214 -6.24 -14.76 -4.88
N ALA A 215 -6.86 -13.88 -4.07
CA ALA A 215 -6.49 -12.48 -3.94
C ALA A 215 -4.99 -12.34 -3.60
N PHE A 216 -4.56 -13.05 -2.56
CA PHE A 216 -3.19 -13.13 -2.09
C PHE A 216 -2.21 -13.63 -3.16
N ALA A 217 -2.64 -14.57 -4.01
CA ALA A 217 -1.82 -15.07 -5.12
C ALA A 217 -1.70 -14.07 -6.29
N ARG A 218 -2.71 -13.23 -6.51
CA ARG A 218 -2.77 -12.26 -7.62
C ARG A 218 -2.03 -10.95 -7.34
N SER A 219 -2.02 -10.50 -6.08
CA SER A 219 -1.39 -9.23 -5.70
C SER A 219 -0.53 -9.38 -4.44
N PRO A 220 0.80 -9.48 -4.58
CA PRO A 220 1.74 -9.42 -3.46
C PRO A 220 1.67 -8.11 -2.65
N SER A 221 0.99 -7.08 -3.16
CA SER A 221 0.72 -5.83 -2.43
C SER A 221 -0.26 -6.01 -1.27
N LEU A 222 -1.11 -7.05 -1.29
CA LEU A 222 -1.99 -7.40 -0.16
C LEU A 222 -1.19 -7.83 1.07
N LEU A 223 0.02 -8.36 0.89
CA LEU A 223 0.97 -8.67 1.98
C LEU A 223 1.54 -7.42 2.67
N CYS A 224 1.49 -6.25 2.04
CA CYS A 224 1.95 -5.02 2.68
C CYS A 224 0.86 -4.35 3.53
N ARG A 225 -0.38 -4.88 3.50
CA ARG A 225 -1.49 -4.47 4.36
C ARG A 225 -1.61 -5.36 5.61
N LEU A 226 -1.29 -6.66 5.49
CA LEU A 226 -1.17 -7.67 6.58
C LEU A 226 0.09 -7.48 7.45
#